data_AF-A0A317HAF4-F1
#
_entry.id   AF-A0A317HAF4-F1
#
_cell.length_a   1.000
_cell.length_b   1.000
_cell.length_c   1.000
_cell.angle_alpha   90.00
_cell.angle_beta   90.00
_cell.angle_gamma   90.00
#
_symmetry.space_group_name_H-M   'P 1'
#
loop_
_entity.id
_entity.type
_entity.pdbx_description
1 polymer ?
#
loop_
_entity_poly.entity_id
_entity_poly.type
_entity_poly.pdbx_seq_one_letter_code
_entity_poly.pdbx_strand_id
1 'polypeptide(L)'
;MSKEAMRLWRKNNPEAAKAAGREAARLFRQRHPEYCMEVRNSLRGRWNFFKSKAKKRGIALELSYEEWIAIVNGAPCHYCGHEITSKGSSLDRKNSSLGYTKDNVVPCCVPCNRIRNEDIVSYEEMLYIMPLLLEFRKRSPNES
;
A
#
# COMPACT_ATOMS: atom_id res chain seq x y z
N MET A 1 32.38 6.46 -24.88
CA MET A 1 31.45 5.65 -25.69
C MET A 1 30.29 6.53 -26.15
N SER A 2 29.89 6.46 -27.42
CA SER A 2 28.72 7.20 -27.92
C SER A 2 27.40 6.63 -27.37
N LYS A 3 26.31 7.43 -27.40
CA LYS A 3 24.97 6.97 -26.99
C LYS A 3 24.50 5.76 -27.80
N GLU A 4 24.86 5.71 -29.09
CA GLU A 4 24.54 4.61 -30.00
C GLU A 4 25.29 3.33 -29.65
N ALA A 5 26.59 3.42 -29.36
CA ALA A 5 27.38 2.28 -28.90
C ALA A 5 26.81 1.68 -27.60
N MET A 6 26.36 2.54 -26.67
CA MET A 6 25.73 2.10 -25.42
C MET A 6 24.37 1.41 -25.66
N ARG A 7 23.55 1.93 -26.58
CA ARG A 7 22.27 1.30 -26.96
C ARG A 7 22.51 -0.08 -27.57
N LEU A 8 23.45 -0.19 -28.50
CA LEU A 8 23.80 -1.44 -29.16
C LEU A 8 24.34 -2.48 -28.15
N TRP A 9 25.23 -2.06 -27.24
CA TRP A 9 25.72 -2.92 -26.18
C TRP A 9 24.60 -3.46 -25.29
N ARG A 10 23.65 -2.61 -24.86
CA ARG A 10 22.51 -3.06 -24.03
C ARG A 10 21.61 -4.05 -24.77
N LYS A 11 21.38 -3.85 -26.07
CA LYS A 11 20.59 -4.78 -26.89
C LYS A 11 21.26 -6.15 -26.99
N ASN A 12 22.59 -6.16 -27.13
CA ASN A 12 23.38 -7.39 -27.27
C ASN A 12 23.69 -8.06 -25.92
N ASN A 13 23.54 -7.35 -24.80
CA ASN A 13 23.88 -7.84 -23.45
C ASN A 13 22.72 -7.61 -22.45
N PRO A 14 21.53 -8.17 -22.68
CA PRO A 14 20.33 -7.83 -21.91
C PRO A 14 20.45 -8.17 -20.42
N GLU A 15 21.03 -9.32 -20.07
CA GLU A 15 21.15 -9.74 -18.66
C GLU A 15 22.20 -8.91 -17.91
N ALA A 16 23.36 -8.65 -18.52
CA ALA A 16 24.36 -7.74 -17.94
C ALA A 16 23.81 -6.31 -17.80
N ALA A 17 23.04 -5.82 -18.78
CA ALA A 17 22.38 -4.53 -18.69
C ALA A 17 21.35 -4.48 -17.55
N LYS A 18 20.55 -5.52 -17.36
CA LYS A 18 19.61 -5.64 -16.22
C LYS A 18 20.36 -5.69 -14.88
N ALA A 19 21.44 -6.45 -14.78
CA ALA A 19 22.25 -6.54 -13.57
C ALA A 19 22.87 -5.18 -13.21
N ALA A 20 23.50 -4.51 -14.17
CA ALA A 20 24.04 -3.16 -14.00
C ALA A 20 22.96 -2.15 -13.60
N GLY A 21 21.76 -2.24 -14.18
CA GLY A 21 20.63 -1.40 -13.79
C GLY A 21 20.17 -1.63 -12.35
N ARG A 22 20.07 -2.90 -11.92
CA ARG A 22 19.74 -3.26 -10.53
C ARG A 22 20.77 -2.73 -9.54
N GLU A 23 22.05 -2.84 -9.88
CA GLU A 23 23.15 -2.35 -9.05
C GLU A 23 23.17 -0.82 -8.95
N ALA A 24 23.02 -0.12 -10.08
CA ALA A 24 22.88 1.33 -10.09
C ALA A 24 21.69 1.81 -9.23
N ALA A 25 20.55 1.13 -9.32
CA ALA A 25 19.38 1.43 -8.48
C ALA A 25 19.60 1.13 -6.99
N ARG A 26 20.42 0.12 -6.66
CA ARG A 26 20.83 -0.17 -5.27
C ARG A 26 21.71 0.95 -4.73
N LEU A 27 22.76 1.33 -5.45
CA LEU A 27 23.68 2.41 -5.07
C LEU A 27 22.96 3.76 -4.95
N PHE A 28 22.04 4.07 -5.86
CA PHE A 28 21.22 5.27 -5.78
C PHE A 28 20.40 5.31 -4.49
N ARG A 29 19.72 4.22 -4.13
CA ARG A 29 18.94 4.13 -2.89
C ARG A 29 19.81 4.29 -1.64
N GLN A 30 21.04 3.77 -1.66
CA GLN A 30 21.99 3.93 -0.56
C GLN A 30 22.48 5.38 -0.41
N ARG A 31 22.73 6.06 -1.53
CA ARG A 31 23.18 7.47 -1.53
C ARG A 31 22.06 8.47 -1.25
N HIS A 32 20.82 8.12 -1.58
CA HIS A 32 19.67 9.02 -1.49
C HIS A 32 18.49 8.39 -0.71
N PRO A 33 18.69 7.95 0.54
CA PRO A 33 17.66 7.24 1.29
C PRO A 33 16.44 8.11 1.61
N GLU A 34 16.64 9.38 1.96
CA GLU A 34 15.57 10.34 2.30
C GLU A 34 14.69 10.65 1.10
N TYR A 35 15.31 11.01 -0.03
CA TYR A 35 14.61 11.21 -1.30
C TYR A 35 13.78 9.98 -1.70
N CYS A 36 14.37 8.78 -1.60
CA CYS A 36 13.64 7.55 -1.90
C CYS A 36 12.46 7.32 -0.96
N MET A 37 12.61 7.70 0.32
CA MET A 37 11.53 7.63 1.30
C MET A 37 10.41 8.62 0.99
N GLU A 38 10.75 9.86 0.65
CA GLU A 38 9.82 10.92 0.28
C GLU A 38 9.00 10.53 -0.96
N VAL A 39 9.66 10.11 -2.03
CA VAL A 39 9.00 9.64 -3.26
C VAL A 39 8.07 8.47 -2.97
N ARG A 40 8.51 7.50 -2.16
CA ARG A 40 7.68 6.35 -1.76
C ARG A 40 6.44 6.77 -0.97
N ASN A 41 6.57 7.76 -0.09
CA ASN A 41 5.49 8.23 0.77
C ASN A 41 4.54 9.22 0.09
N SER A 42 4.95 9.83 -1.03
CA SER A 42 4.08 10.64 -1.88
C SER A 42 2.80 9.87 -2.28
N LEU A 43 1.70 10.57 -2.52
CA LEU A 43 0.45 9.95 -3.01
C LEU A 43 0.69 9.09 -4.25
N ARG A 44 1.51 9.57 -5.18
CA ARG A 44 1.86 8.85 -6.40
C ARG A 44 2.70 7.61 -6.14
N GLY A 45 3.67 7.69 -5.24
CA GLY A 45 4.49 6.55 -4.82
C GLY A 45 3.65 5.46 -4.17
N ARG A 46 2.76 5.84 -3.25
CA ARG A 46 1.82 4.94 -2.59
C ARG A 46 0.84 4.30 -3.56
N TRP A 47 0.28 5.06 -4.49
CA TRP A 47 -0.56 4.53 -5.57
C TRP A 47 0.16 3.49 -6.42
N ASN A 48 1.39 3.77 -6.84
CA ASN A 48 2.18 2.83 -7.63
C ASN A 48 2.52 1.55 -6.85
N PHE A 49 2.83 1.68 -5.56
CA PHE A 49 3.04 0.54 -4.68
C PHE A 49 1.77 -0.30 -4.54
N PHE A 50 0.62 0.34 -4.30
CA PHE A 50 -0.69 -0.30 -4.20
C PHE A 50 -1.05 -1.06 -5.48
N LYS A 51 -0.97 -0.42 -6.65
CA LYS A 51 -1.16 -1.07 -7.95
C LYS A 51 -0.27 -2.30 -8.14
N SER A 52 1.02 -2.17 -7.81
CA SER A 52 1.99 -3.26 -7.92
C SER A 52 1.62 -4.44 -7.01
N LYS A 53 1.15 -4.16 -5.78
CA LYS A 53 0.70 -5.18 -4.84
C LYS A 53 -0.58 -5.87 -5.32
N ALA A 54 -1.58 -5.13 -5.80
CA ALA A 54 -2.80 -5.69 -6.37
C ALA A 54 -2.47 -6.61 -7.57
N LYS A 55 -1.64 -6.14 -8.50
CA LYS A 55 -1.16 -6.92 -9.64
C LYS A 55 -0.42 -8.20 -9.23
N LYS A 56 0.51 -8.10 -8.27
CA LYS A 56 1.27 -9.26 -7.78
C LYS A 56 0.35 -10.34 -7.18
N ARG A 57 -0.77 -9.94 -6.57
CA ARG A 57 -1.77 -10.83 -5.98
C ARG A 57 -2.84 -11.28 -6.97
N GLY A 58 -2.83 -10.80 -8.21
CA GLY A 58 -3.87 -11.09 -9.20
C GLY A 58 -5.23 -10.47 -8.87
N ILE A 59 -5.28 -9.40 -8.07
CA ILE A 59 -6.54 -8.75 -7.67
C ILE A 59 -6.88 -7.66 -8.69
N ALA A 60 -8.10 -7.71 -9.22
CA ALA A 60 -8.63 -6.67 -10.10
C ALA A 60 -8.62 -5.30 -9.41
N LEU A 61 -8.24 -4.26 -10.14
CA LEU A 61 -8.19 -2.89 -9.64
C LEU A 61 -8.91 -1.99 -10.64
N GLU A 62 -10.09 -1.51 -10.25
CA GLU A 62 -10.95 -0.67 -11.07
C GLU A 62 -10.93 0.80 -10.63
N LEU A 63 -10.43 1.07 -9.42
CA LEU A 63 -10.24 2.45 -8.95
C LEU A 63 -9.26 3.20 -9.87
N SER A 64 -9.62 4.44 -10.21
CA SER A 64 -8.70 5.44 -10.72
C SER A 64 -7.79 5.99 -9.60
N TYR A 65 -6.78 6.78 -9.99
CA TYR A 65 -5.89 7.41 -9.02
C TYR A 65 -6.63 8.45 -8.17
N GLU A 66 -7.55 9.19 -8.79
CA GLU A 66 -8.33 10.27 -8.20
C GLU A 66 -9.31 9.72 -7.17
N GLU A 67 -9.99 8.62 -7.49
CA GLU A 67 -10.89 7.91 -6.56
C GLU A 67 -10.11 7.31 -5.40
N TRP A 68 -8.95 6.71 -5.67
CA TRP A 68 -8.08 6.22 -4.63
C TRP A 68 -7.63 7.35 -3.68
N ILE A 69 -7.21 8.51 -4.21
CA ILE A 69 -6.86 9.68 -3.40
C ILE A 69 -8.04 10.11 -2.53
N ALA A 70 -9.24 10.21 -3.11
CA ALA A 70 -10.44 10.63 -2.38
C ALA A 70 -10.75 9.72 -1.18
N ILE A 71 -10.42 8.43 -1.28
CA ILE A 71 -10.61 7.47 -0.18
C ILE A 71 -9.48 7.55 0.85
N VAL A 72 -8.22 7.72 0.44
CA VAL A 72 -7.06 7.58 1.34
C VAL A 72 -6.53 8.88 1.92
N ASN A 73 -6.90 10.03 1.37
CA ASN A 73 -6.32 11.32 1.77
C ASN A 73 -7.09 11.93 2.94
N GLY A 74 -6.54 11.79 4.15
CA GLY A 74 -7.12 12.37 5.37
C GLY A 74 -8.33 11.60 5.94
N ALA A 75 -8.74 10.49 5.33
CA ALA A 75 -9.81 9.68 5.85
C ALA A 75 -9.37 8.90 7.11
N PRO A 76 -10.19 8.87 8.17
CA PRO A 76 -9.95 8.01 9.31
C PRO A 76 -10.15 6.54 8.94
N CYS A 77 -9.62 5.64 9.77
CA CYS A 77 -9.88 4.22 9.64
C CYS A 77 -11.37 3.93 9.80
N HIS A 78 -11.94 3.18 8.86
CA HIS A 78 -13.36 2.82 8.87
C HIS A 78 -13.77 2.02 10.12
N TYR A 79 -12.88 1.18 10.64
CA TYR A 79 -13.21 0.33 11.78
C TYR A 79 -12.98 1.01 13.13
N CYS A 80 -11.84 1.69 13.30
CA CYS A 80 -11.44 2.23 14.61
C CYS A 80 -11.49 3.76 14.72
N GLY A 81 -11.77 4.48 13.63
CA GLY A 81 -11.84 5.94 13.62
C GLY A 81 -10.49 6.67 13.74
N HIS A 82 -9.39 5.98 14.03
CA HIS A 82 -8.07 6.62 14.15
C HIS A 82 -7.55 7.12 12.79
N GLU A 83 -6.75 8.19 12.85
CA GLU A 83 -6.06 8.72 11.68
C GLU A 83 -5.15 7.68 11.02
N ILE A 84 -5.24 7.61 9.69
CA ILE A 84 -4.37 6.73 8.90
C ILE A 84 -3.12 7.52 8.53
N THR A 85 -2.00 7.20 9.20
CA THR A 85 -0.73 7.81 8.84
C THR A 85 -0.35 7.47 7.40
N SER A 86 0.26 8.44 6.70
CA SER A 86 0.68 8.32 5.30
C SER A 86 1.60 7.12 5.05
N LYS A 87 2.25 6.58 6.09
CA LYS A 87 3.17 5.43 6.02
C LYS A 87 2.48 4.06 5.94
N GLY A 88 1.16 3.98 6.09
CA GLY A 88 0.45 2.69 6.26
C GLY A 88 -0.95 2.59 5.67
N SER A 89 -1.37 3.54 4.83
CA SER A 89 -2.73 3.50 4.26
C SER A 89 -2.96 2.21 3.48
N SER A 90 -3.90 1.39 3.96
CA SER A 90 -4.32 0.14 3.36
C SER A 90 -5.80 0.27 3.07
N LEU A 91 -6.20 0.07 1.81
CA LEU A 91 -7.60 -0.18 1.52
C LEU A 91 -7.90 -1.61 1.97
N ASP A 92 -8.89 -1.77 2.82
CA ASP A 92 -9.46 -3.07 3.12
C ASP A 92 -10.64 -3.32 2.16
N ARG A 93 -10.78 -4.56 1.71
CA ARG A 93 -11.85 -4.95 0.77
C ARG A 93 -13.00 -5.57 1.55
N LYS A 94 -14.21 -5.02 1.53
CA LYS A 94 -15.36 -5.56 2.28
C LYS A 94 -15.60 -7.04 1.96
N ASN A 95 -15.44 -7.42 0.69
CA ASN A 95 -15.43 -8.80 0.21
C ASN A 95 -14.12 -9.07 -0.55
N SER A 96 -13.28 -10.00 -0.07
CA SER A 96 -11.98 -10.30 -0.69
C SER A 96 -12.07 -11.23 -1.89
N SER A 97 -13.25 -11.77 -2.19
CA SER A 97 -13.51 -12.43 -3.48
C SER A 97 -13.65 -11.41 -4.62
N LEU A 98 -13.88 -10.13 -4.31
CA LEU A 98 -14.01 -9.05 -5.29
C LEU A 98 -12.73 -8.21 -5.40
N GLY A 99 -12.64 -7.44 -6.50
CA GLY A 99 -11.54 -6.51 -6.75
C GLY A 99 -11.59 -5.23 -5.90
N TYR A 100 -10.67 -4.32 -6.18
CA TYR A 100 -10.69 -2.97 -5.64
C TYR A 100 -11.61 -2.09 -6.50
N THR A 101 -12.85 -1.92 -6.04
CA THR A 101 -13.88 -1.03 -6.60
C THR A 101 -14.31 -0.01 -5.55
N LYS A 102 -14.98 1.08 -5.93
CA LYS A 102 -15.44 2.11 -4.99
C LYS A 102 -16.29 1.53 -3.85
N ASP A 103 -17.19 0.63 -4.20
CA ASP A 103 -18.18 0.11 -3.26
C ASP A 103 -17.63 -1.02 -2.39
N ASN A 104 -16.57 -1.69 -2.85
CA ASN A 104 -15.96 -2.82 -2.15
C ASN A 104 -14.75 -2.44 -1.28
N VAL A 105 -14.37 -1.17 -1.17
CA VAL A 105 -13.21 -0.77 -0.36
C VAL A 105 -13.56 0.21 0.73
N VAL A 106 -12.77 0.18 1.81
CA VAL A 106 -12.83 1.16 2.89
C VAL A 106 -11.42 1.58 3.32
N PRO A 107 -11.23 2.82 3.80
CA PRO A 107 -9.95 3.24 4.37
C PRO A 107 -9.69 2.46 5.65
N CYS A 108 -8.52 1.80 5.75
CA CYS A 108 -8.20 0.95 6.89
C CYS A 108 -6.75 1.17 7.35
N CYS A 109 -6.54 1.25 8.66
CA CYS A 109 -5.20 1.30 9.23
C CYS A 109 -4.57 -0.10 9.30
N VAL A 110 -3.23 -0.17 9.32
CA VAL A 110 -2.50 -1.46 9.36
C VAL A 110 -2.94 -2.37 10.51
N PRO A 111 -3.13 -1.89 11.75
CA PRO A 111 -3.60 -2.74 12.85
C PRO A 111 -4.98 -3.36 12.57
N CYS A 112 -5.95 -2.57 12.12
CA CYS A 112 -7.29 -3.07 11.83
C CYS A 112 -7.28 -4.03 10.64
N ASN A 113 -6.51 -3.74 9.58
CA ASN A 113 -6.39 -4.61 8.43
C ASN A 113 -5.76 -5.98 8.79
N ARG A 114 -4.89 -6.03 9.81
CA ARG A 114 -4.33 -7.29 10.34
C ARG A 114 -5.31 -8.06 11.19
N ILE A 115 -6.08 -7.38 12.05
CA ILE A 115 -7.14 -8.04 12.85
C ILE A 115 -8.20 -8.61 11.91
N ARG A 116 -8.63 -7.81 10.94
CA ARG A 116 -9.66 -8.17 9.99
C ARG A 116 -9.31 -9.46 9.26
N ASN A 117 -8.13 -9.52 8.62
CA ASN A 117 -7.61 -10.70 7.92
C ASN A 117 -8.72 -11.68 7.53
N GLU A 118 -9.36 -11.52 6.37
CA GLU A 118 -10.70 -12.09 6.07
C GLU A 118 -10.88 -13.57 6.40
N ASP A 119 -9.80 -14.35 6.44
CA ASP A 119 -9.80 -15.75 6.90
C ASP A 119 -10.16 -15.93 8.41
N ILE A 120 -10.18 -14.86 9.20
CA ILE A 120 -10.40 -14.84 10.65
C ILE A 120 -11.65 -14.02 11.00
N VAL A 121 -11.75 -12.78 10.49
CA VAL A 121 -12.85 -11.86 10.82
C VAL A 121 -13.43 -11.26 9.54
N SER A 122 -14.72 -11.52 9.31
CA SER A 122 -15.47 -10.91 8.21
C SER A 122 -15.59 -9.39 8.35
N TYR A 123 -16.02 -8.72 7.28
CA TYR A 123 -16.28 -7.28 7.30
C TYR A 123 -17.32 -6.92 8.39
N GLU A 124 -18.38 -7.71 8.46
CA GLU A 124 -19.51 -7.55 9.37
C GLU A 124 -19.11 -7.80 10.83
N GLU A 125 -18.34 -8.87 11.10
CA GLU A 125 -17.82 -9.13 12.44
C GLU A 125 -16.88 -8.01 12.88
N MET A 126 -16.03 -7.50 11.98
CA MET A 126 -15.10 -6.41 12.30
C MET A 126 -15.84 -5.14 12.72
N LEU A 127 -16.97 -4.83 12.07
CA LEU A 127 -17.85 -3.72 12.45
C LEU A 127 -18.48 -3.90 13.83
N TYR A 128 -18.73 -5.14 14.24
CA TYR A 128 -19.31 -5.46 15.54
C TYR A 128 -18.26 -5.45 16.67
N ILE A 129 -17.09 -6.07 16.46
CA ILE A 129 -16.09 -6.27 17.53
C ILE A 129 -15.25 -5.02 17.80
N MET A 130 -14.94 -4.21 16.78
CA MET A 130 -14.01 -3.09 16.95
C MET A 130 -14.54 -2.03 17.93
N PRO A 131 -15.83 -1.61 17.88
CA PRO A 131 -16.38 -0.70 18.89
C PRO A 131 -16.27 -1.26 20.31
N LEU A 132 -16.51 -2.56 20.50
CA LEU A 132 -16.39 -3.23 21.81
C LEU A 132 -14.95 -3.23 22.32
N LEU A 133 -13.98 -3.51 21.44
CA LEU A 133 -12.55 -3.47 21.77
C LEU A 133 -12.11 -2.05 22.17
N LEU A 134 -12.57 -1.03 21.45
CA LEU A 134 -12.26 0.37 21.79
C LEU A 134 -12.88 0.76 23.13
N GLU A 135 -14.11 0.33 23.40
CA GLU A 135 -14.77 0.57 24.67
C GLU A 135 -14.06 -0.12 25.84
N PHE A 136 -13.63 -1.38 25.64
CA PHE A 136 -12.82 -2.10 26.62
C PHE A 136 -11.51 -1.36 26.95
N ARG A 137 -10.80 -0.88 25.93
CA ARG A 137 -9.54 -0.13 26.12
C ARG A 137 -9.72 1.18 26.86
N LYS A 138 -10.84 1.88 26.68
CA LYS A 138 -11.14 3.10 27.46
C LYS A 138 -11.27 2.80 28.95
N ARG A 139 -11.72 1.59 29.32
CA ARG A 139 -11.89 1.15 30.71
C ARG A 139 -10.60 0.63 31.34
N SER A 140 -9.61 0.26 30.52
CA SER A 140 -8.31 -0.26 30.96
C SER A 140 -7.16 0.52 30.31
N PRO A 141 -6.88 1.76 30.76
CA PRO A 141 -5.96 2.67 30.07
C PRO A 141 -4.47 2.27 30.13
N ASN A 142 -4.10 1.23 30.88
CA ASN A 142 -2.70 0.85 31.09
C ASN A 142 -2.42 -0.52 30.50
N GLU A 143 -2.03 -0.56 29.22
CA GLU A 143 -1.18 -1.60 28.62
C GLU A 143 -0.75 -1.09 27.22
N SER A 144 0.31 -0.28 27.21
CA SER A 144 1.01 0.14 26.00
C SER A 144 2.51 0.26 26.27
#